data_AF-A0A832MWM7-F1
#
_entry.id   AF-A0A832MWM7-F1
#
_cell.length_a   1.000
_cell.length_b   1.000
_cell.length_c   1.000
_cell.angle_alpha   90.00
_cell.angle_beta   90.00
_cell.angle_gamma   90.00
#
_symmetry.space_group_name_H-M   'P 1'
#
loop_
_entity.id
_entity.type
_entity.pdbx_description
1 polymer ?
#
loop_
_entity_poly.entity_id
_entity_poly.type
_entity_poly.pdbx_seq_one_letter_code
_entity_poly.pdbx_strand_id
1 'polypeptide(L)'
;MAASFTGLTSLYSPYFATNPKQNGSTWTWTVTEPPSLTATFTATKQSDGSFVWKLVLNGKSSSDSTTYNNWTALQGTSSADGKNGDWKVYQTNTTILAGEFIWSTDNAGKLTGTLRSYSETGTLSGSIAIINNSDGSGEIDEYDGSALVFKAVWTSSGSGTWWSYNNGTQTGTGTWT
;
A
#
# COMPACT_ATOMS: atom_id res chain seq x y z
N MET A 1 16.98 -11.59 -3.50
CA MET A 1 16.13 -10.57 -4.17
C MET A 1 14.69 -11.08 -4.08
N ALA A 2 14.03 -11.01 -2.90
CA ALA A 2 12.74 -11.67 -2.69
C ALA A 2 11.91 -11.24 -1.45
N ALA A 3 12.47 -10.54 -0.46
CA ALA A 3 11.75 -10.33 0.81
C ALA A 3 10.89 -9.05 0.88
N SER A 4 11.23 -8.01 0.11
CA SER A 4 10.44 -6.75 0.04
C SER A 4 9.26 -6.84 -0.92
N PHE A 5 9.28 -7.80 -1.85
CA PHE A 5 8.19 -8.03 -2.80
C PHE A 5 6.94 -8.58 -2.10
N THR A 6 7.10 -9.37 -1.03
CA THR A 6 6.04 -10.19 -0.43
C THR A 6 4.99 -9.48 0.42
N GLY A 7 5.27 -8.29 0.97
CA GLY A 7 4.34 -7.62 1.90
C GLY A 7 3.13 -6.99 1.20
N LEU A 8 3.36 -6.10 0.23
CA LEU A 8 2.29 -5.38 -0.49
C LEU A 8 1.73 -6.16 -1.68
N THR A 9 2.55 -7.00 -2.32
CA THR A 9 2.02 -7.90 -3.34
C THR A 9 1.16 -9.00 -2.73
N SER A 10 1.17 -9.23 -1.41
CA SER A 10 0.27 -10.21 -0.77
C SER A 10 -1.21 -9.85 -0.95
N LEU A 11 -1.56 -8.56 -0.92
CA LEU A 11 -2.92 -8.05 -1.16
C LEU A 11 -3.42 -8.39 -2.57
N TYR A 12 -2.50 -8.55 -3.52
CA TYR A 12 -2.78 -8.86 -4.92
C TYR A 12 -2.16 -10.19 -5.36
N SER A 13 -1.70 -11.01 -4.40
CA SER A 13 -1.06 -12.31 -4.61
C SER A 13 -1.84 -13.22 -5.55
N PRO A 14 -3.20 -13.29 -5.50
CA PRO A 14 -3.94 -14.10 -6.47
C PRO A 14 -3.74 -13.66 -7.92
N TYR A 15 -3.50 -12.37 -8.22
CA TYR A 15 -3.27 -11.89 -9.58
C TYR A 15 -1.88 -12.27 -10.12
N PHE A 16 -0.89 -12.39 -9.23
CA PHE A 16 0.49 -12.76 -9.56
C PHE A 16 0.74 -14.26 -9.68
N ALA A 17 -0.27 -15.10 -9.38
CA ALA A 17 -0.20 -16.54 -9.62
C ALA A 17 -0.13 -16.92 -11.12
N THR A 18 -0.39 -15.96 -12.01
CA THR A 18 -0.24 -16.12 -13.46
C THR A 18 1.13 -15.63 -13.92
N ASN A 19 1.75 -16.34 -14.87
CA ASN A 19 3.00 -15.88 -15.49
C ASN A 19 2.73 -14.61 -16.32
N PRO A 20 3.45 -13.50 -16.10
CA PRO A 20 3.25 -12.29 -16.89
C PRO A 20 3.67 -12.49 -18.34
N LYS A 21 3.01 -11.79 -19.26
CA LYS A 21 3.53 -11.55 -20.60
C LYS A 21 4.52 -10.40 -20.53
N GLN A 22 5.72 -10.60 -21.06
CA GLN A 22 6.73 -9.54 -21.15
C GLN A 22 6.81 -9.01 -22.59
N ASN A 23 6.80 -7.69 -22.74
CA ASN A 23 7.08 -6.99 -23.98
C ASN A 23 8.03 -5.82 -23.70
N GLY A 24 9.28 -5.95 -24.16
CA GLY A 24 10.33 -4.98 -23.84
C GLY A 24 10.54 -4.85 -22.32
N SER A 25 10.40 -3.63 -21.82
CA SER A 25 10.53 -3.30 -20.39
C SER A 25 9.23 -3.43 -19.59
N THR A 26 8.15 -3.93 -20.19
CA THR A 26 6.84 -4.05 -19.53
C THR A 26 6.47 -5.52 -19.31
N TRP A 27 6.07 -5.84 -18.08
CA TRP A 27 5.41 -7.07 -17.70
C TRP A 27 3.92 -6.81 -17.48
N THR A 28 3.08 -7.69 -18.02
CA THR A 28 1.61 -7.57 -17.96
C THR A 28 1.01 -8.86 -17.44
N TRP A 29 0.21 -8.75 -16.37
CA TRP A 29 -0.68 -9.78 -15.87
C TRP A 29 -2.11 -9.41 -16.25
N THR A 30 -2.88 -10.38 -16.74
CA THR A 30 -4.28 -10.17 -17.10
C THR A 30 -5.10 -11.30 -16.52
N VAL A 31 -6.11 -10.93 -15.73
CA VAL A 31 -7.11 -11.84 -15.18
C VAL A 31 -8.47 -11.39 -15.67
N THR A 32 -9.25 -12.33 -16.20
CA THR A 32 -10.62 -12.07 -16.63
C THR A 32 -11.56 -12.92 -15.81
N GLU A 33 -12.46 -12.26 -15.08
CA GLU A 33 -13.52 -12.88 -14.30
C GLU A 33 -14.86 -12.80 -15.06
N PRO A 34 -15.70 -13.85 -14.99
CA PRO A 34 -17.05 -13.80 -15.53
C PRO A 34 -17.90 -12.69 -14.87
N PRO A 35 -18.81 -12.03 -15.62
CA PRO A 35 -19.09 -12.25 -17.04
C PRO A 35 -18.11 -11.52 -17.98
N SER A 36 -17.47 -10.43 -17.55
CA SER A 36 -16.61 -9.64 -18.45
C SER A 36 -15.59 -8.73 -17.76
N LEU A 37 -15.36 -8.86 -16.44
CA LEU A 37 -14.40 -8.01 -15.75
C LEU A 37 -12.98 -8.47 -16.10
N THR A 38 -12.18 -7.57 -16.66
CA THR A 38 -10.75 -7.77 -16.90
C THR A 38 -9.95 -6.84 -16.00
N ALA A 39 -9.08 -7.43 -15.18
CA ALA A 39 -8.04 -6.75 -14.45
C ALA A 39 -6.71 -6.89 -15.19
N THR A 40 -6.10 -5.77 -15.56
CA THR A 40 -4.78 -5.71 -16.20
C THR A 40 -3.81 -5.01 -15.28
N PHE A 41 -2.84 -5.77 -14.75
CA PHE A 41 -1.77 -5.23 -13.94
C PHE A 41 -0.49 -5.14 -14.77
N THR A 42 0.22 -4.02 -14.68
CA THR A 42 1.46 -3.79 -15.42
C THR A 42 2.57 -3.31 -14.52
N ALA A 43 3.79 -3.73 -14.84
CA ALA A 43 5.03 -3.22 -14.29
C ALA A 43 5.91 -2.77 -15.46
N THR A 44 6.35 -1.53 -15.49
CA THR A 44 7.24 -1.01 -16.54
C THR A 44 8.56 -0.56 -15.93
N LYS A 45 9.64 -1.26 -16.27
CA LYS A 45 11.00 -0.91 -15.84
C LYS A 45 11.48 0.35 -16.55
N GLN A 46 11.99 1.28 -15.75
CA GLN A 46 12.57 2.55 -16.18
C GLN A 46 14.09 2.41 -16.41
N SER A 47 14.70 3.44 -17.00
CA SER A 47 16.14 3.45 -17.31
C SER A 47 17.03 3.41 -16.06
N ASP A 48 16.56 3.98 -14.95
CA ASP A 48 17.23 3.94 -13.63
C ASP A 48 17.01 2.61 -12.88
N GLY A 49 16.28 1.66 -13.49
CA GLY A 49 15.96 0.37 -12.92
C GLY A 49 14.73 0.36 -12.00
N SER A 50 14.13 1.52 -11.70
CA SER A 50 12.86 1.60 -10.98
C SER A 50 11.71 1.01 -11.81
N PHE A 51 10.56 0.81 -11.18
CA PHE A 51 9.36 0.27 -11.82
C PHE A 51 8.19 1.23 -11.63
N VAL A 52 7.41 1.42 -12.70
CA VAL A 52 6.09 2.05 -12.66
C VAL A 52 5.03 0.95 -12.70
N TRP A 53 4.12 0.97 -11.74
CA TRP A 53 3.05 0.00 -11.55
C TRP A 53 1.70 0.61 -11.91
N LYS A 54 0.81 -0.20 -12.50
CA LYS A 54 -0.56 0.23 -12.81
C LYS A 54 -1.52 -0.94 -12.85
N LEU A 55 -2.68 -0.81 -12.19
CA LEU A 55 -3.84 -1.69 -12.31
C LEU A 55 -4.95 -0.99 -13.07
N VAL A 56 -5.42 -1.61 -14.15
CA VAL A 56 -6.57 -1.14 -14.94
C VAL A 56 -7.68 -2.17 -14.90
N LEU A 57 -8.90 -1.73 -14.58
CA LEU A 57 -10.11 -2.53 -14.62
C LEU A 57 -10.96 -2.12 -15.83
N ASN A 58 -11.51 -3.11 -16.52
CA ASN A 58 -12.41 -2.90 -17.67
C ASN A 58 -13.49 -3.97 -17.70
N GLY A 59 -14.71 -3.63 -18.09
CA GLY A 59 -15.84 -4.57 -18.15
C GLY A 59 -16.71 -4.52 -16.90
N LYS A 60 -17.49 -5.58 -16.64
CA LYS A 60 -18.51 -5.58 -15.57
C LYS A 60 -18.20 -6.61 -14.49
N SER A 61 -18.16 -6.14 -13.25
CA SER A 61 -18.05 -6.98 -12.06
C SER A 61 -19.34 -7.78 -11.82
N SER A 62 -19.20 -9.06 -11.51
CA SER A 62 -20.33 -9.94 -11.19
C SER A 62 -20.83 -9.78 -9.76
N SER A 63 -19.99 -9.30 -8.83
CA SER A 63 -20.31 -9.22 -7.41
C SER A 63 -21.18 -8.02 -7.05
N ASP A 64 -20.93 -6.87 -7.67
CA ASP A 64 -21.57 -5.59 -7.36
C ASP A 64 -22.22 -4.91 -8.58
N SER A 65 -22.15 -5.55 -9.76
CA SER A 65 -22.62 -5.00 -11.05
C SER A 65 -21.94 -3.72 -11.51
N THR A 66 -20.85 -3.28 -10.87
CA THR A 66 -20.10 -2.09 -11.28
C THR A 66 -19.50 -2.29 -12.67
N THR A 67 -19.66 -1.29 -13.53
CA THR A 67 -19.06 -1.28 -14.88
C THR A 67 -17.84 -0.36 -14.88
N TYR A 68 -16.74 -0.86 -15.40
CA TYR A 68 -15.46 -0.17 -15.51
C TYR A 68 -15.14 0.06 -16.99
N ASN A 69 -14.65 1.25 -17.33
CA ASN A 69 -14.19 1.58 -18.68
C ASN A 69 -12.73 1.98 -18.62
N ASN A 70 -11.83 1.00 -18.74
CA ASN A 70 -10.38 1.17 -18.63
C ASN A 70 -9.97 2.06 -17.43
N TRP A 71 -10.63 1.86 -16.29
CA TRP A 71 -10.43 2.66 -15.09
C TRP A 71 -9.12 2.26 -14.40
N THR A 72 -8.30 3.24 -14.01
CA THR A 72 -7.07 2.98 -13.26
C THR A 72 -7.40 2.91 -11.78
N ALA A 73 -7.41 1.70 -11.23
CA ALA A 73 -7.71 1.46 -9.81
C ALA A 73 -6.49 1.74 -8.91
N LEU A 74 -5.29 1.44 -9.41
CA LEU A 74 -4.05 1.59 -8.69
C LEU A 74 -2.94 2.06 -9.63
N GLN A 75 -2.06 2.92 -9.13
CA GLN A 75 -0.78 3.20 -9.78
C GLN A 75 0.31 3.47 -8.75
N GLY A 76 1.57 3.30 -9.13
CA GLY A 76 2.65 3.60 -8.20
C GLY A 76 4.03 3.42 -8.79
N THR A 77 5.04 3.58 -7.93
CA THR A 77 6.43 3.32 -8.26
C THR A 77 7.10 2.47 -7.20
N SER A 78 8.17 1.80 -7.58
CA SER A 78 9.11 1.20 -6.63
C SER A 78 10.54 1.26 -7.15
N SER A 79 11.50 1.32 -6.24
CA SER A 79 12.91 1.11 -6.57
C SER A 79 13.15 -0.34 -7.05
N ALA A 80 14.26 -0.57 -7.75
CA ALA A 80 14.61 -1.88 -8.30
C ALA A 80 14.71 -2.98 -7.24
N ASP A 81 15.15 -2.61 -6.04
CA ASP A 81 15.30 -3.48 -4.87
C ASP A 81 14.05 -3.53 -3.97
N GLY A 82 13.00 -2.78 -4.33
CA GLY A 82 11.75 -2.68 -3.59
C GLY A 82 11.86 -1.95 -2.25
N LYS A 83 13.01 -1.34 -1.93
CA LYS A 83 13.21 -0.62 -0.66
C LYS A 83 12.41 0.66 -0.55
N ASN A 84 12.08 1.29 -1.68
CA ASN A 84 11.34 2.54 -1.73
C ASN A 84 10.16 2.41 -2.69
N GLY A 85 9.07 3.13 -2.41
CA GLY A 85 7.94 3.20 -3.32
C GLY A 85 6.82 4.12 -2.83
N ASP A 86 5.88 4.35 -3.74
CA ASP A 86 4.67 5.15 -3.55
C ASP A 86 3.58 4.50 -4.39
N TRP A 87 2.50 4.06 -3.76
CA TRP A 87 1.34 3.45 -4.40
C TRP A 87 0.09 4.24 -4.06
N LYS A 88 -0.75 4.48 -5.07
CA LYS A 88 -2.00 5.22 -4.98
C LYS A 88 -3.15 4.33 -5.39
N VAL A 89 -4.19 4.30 -4.57
CA VAL A 89 -5.44 3.59 -4.82
C VAL A 89 -6.54 4.63 -5.00
N TYR A 90 -7.34 4.47 -6.04
CA TYR A 90 -8.41 5.40 -6.37
C TYR A 90 -9.77 4.86 -5.96
N GLN A 91 -10.69 5.76 -5.67
CA GLN A 91 -12.10 5.41 -5.48
C GLN A 91 -12.71 4.97 -6.81
N THR A 92 -13.56 3.96 -6.74
CA THR A 92 -14.20 3.28 -7.87
C THR A 92 -14.67 4.23 -8.96
N ASN A 93 -14.19 4.04 -10.20
CA ASN A 93 -14.53 4.85 -11.38
C ASN A 93 -14.25 6.35 -11.26
N THR A 94 -13.37 6.76 -10.36
CA THR A 94 -12.94 8.15 -10.22
C THR A 94 -11.42 8.28 -10.32
N THR A 95 -10.93 9.52 -10.25
CA THR A 95 -9.50 9.84 -10.04
C THR A 95 -9.22 10.33 -8.62
N ILE A 96 -10.21 10.25 -7.72
CA ILE A 96 -10.08 10.67 -6.33
C ILE A 96 -9.34 9.57 -5.56
N LEU A 97 -8.34 9.95 -4.76
CA LEU A 97 -7.62 8.99 -3.93
C LEU A 97 -8.56 8.38 -2.89
N ALA A 98 -8.49 7.07 -2.73
CA ALA A 98 -9.02 6.34 -1.59
C ALA A 98 -7.90 6.12 -0.57
N GLY A 99 -6.68 5.82 -1.06
CA GLY A 99 -5.52 5.60 -0.21
C GLY A 99 -4.20 5.84 -0.93
N GLU A 100 -3.16 6.07 -0.14
CA GLU A 100 -1.78 6.22 -0.60
C GLU A 100 -0.85 5.50 0.36
N PHE A 101 0.05 4.68 -0.16
CA PHE A 101 1.04 3.95 0.60
C PHE A 101 2.44 4.34 0.15
N ILE A 102 3.23 4.90 1.05
CA ILE A 102 4.60 5.37 0.79
C ILE A 102 5.54 4.63 1.72
N TRP A 103 6.67 4.16 1.20
CA TRP A 103 7.68 3.52 2.03
C TRP A 103 9.10 3.82 1.55
N SER A 104 10.03 3.72 2.49
CA SER A 104 11.46 3.78 2.25
C SER A 104 12.20 2.89 3.24
N THR A 105 13.35 2.36 2.82
CA THR A 105 14.25 1.62 3.70
C THR A 105 15.64 2.19 3.52
N ASP A 106 16.22 2.70 4.60
CA ASP A 106 17.56 3.29 4.55
C ASP A 106 18.66 2.21 4.46
N ASN A 107 19.92 2.67 4.42
CA ASN A 107 21.08 1.78 4.34
C ASN A 107 21.35 1.02 5.63
N ALA A 108 20.85 1.49 6.78
CA ALA A 108 20.92 0.76 8.04
C ALA A 108 19.85 -0.33 8.13
N GLY A 109 18.87 -0.35 7.23
CA GLY A 109 17.75 -1.30 7.23
C GLY A 109 16.54 -0.79 8.01
N LYS A 110 16.50 0.49 8.37
CA LYS A 110 15.32 1.11 8.98
C LYS A 110 14.26 1.35 7.90
N LEU A 111 13.12 0.69 8.04
CA LEU A 111 11.94 0.90 7.23
C LEU A 111 11.10 2.03 7.81
N THR A 112 10.69 2.98 6.97
CA THR A 112 9.68 3.99 7.28
C THR A 112 8.54 3.85 6.28
N GLY A 113 7.31 3.73 6.77
CA GLY A 113 6.11 3.60 5.96
C GLY A 113 5.04 4.59 6.38
N THR A 114 4.19 4.99 5.43
CA THR A 114 3.01 5.79 5.68
C THR A 114 1.87 5.29 4.81
N LEU A 115 0.76 4.92 5.45
CA LEU A 115 -0.52 4.70 4.80
C LEU A 115 -1.40 5.94 5.05
N ARG A 116 -1.97 6.51 4.01
CA ARG A 116 -2.95 7.60 4.10
C ARG A 116 -4.28 7.12 3.56
N SER A 117 -5.35 7.53 4.22
CA SER A 117 -6.72 7.31 3.80
C SER A 117 -7.37 8.65 3.46
N TYR A 118 -8.25 8.65 2.47
CA TYR A 118 -8.90 9.85 1.99
C TYR A 118 -10.42 9.68 1.96
N SER A 119 -11.15 10.76 2.24
CA SER A 119 -12.62 10.81 2.13
C SER A 119 -13.08 10.76 0.68
N GLU A 120 -14.38 10.60 0.45
CA GLU A 120 -15.00 10.63 -0.89
C GLU A 120 -14.71 11.93 -1.68
N THR A 121 -14.36 13.01 -0.99
CA THR A 121 -13.98 14.29 -1.61
C THR A 121 -12.48 14.45 -1.85
N GLY A 122 -11.68 13.42 -1.53
CA GLY A 122 -10.22 13.44 -1.66
C GLY A 122 -9.48 14.16 -0.52
N THR A 123 -10.16 14.43 0.59
CA THR A 123 -9.54 15.05 1.77
C THR A 123 -8.91 13.98 2.65
N LEU A 124 -7.70 14.22 3.18
CA LEU A 124 -7.06 13.30 4.11
C LEU A 124 -7.99 13.04 5.31
N SER A 125 -8.40 11.79 5.48
CA SER A 125 -9.27 11.36 6.59
C SER A 125 -8.49 10.71 7.71
N GLY A 126 -7.31 10.17 7.43
CA GLY A 126 -6.46 9.59 8.46
C GLY A 126 -5.16 9.06 7.89
N SER A 127 -4.24 8.67 8.78
CA SER A 127 -2.98 8.07 8.37
C SER A 127 -2.40 7.16 9.43
N ILE A 128 -1.60 6.19 9.00
CA ILE A 128 -0.78 5.33 9.84
C ILE A 128 0.66 5.55 9.41
N ALA A 129 1.53 5.94 10.34
CA ALA A 129 2.97 6.01 10.15
C ALA A 129 3.63 4.88 10.92
N ILE A 130 4.56 4.17 10.28
CA ILE A 130 5.32 3.08 10.89
C ILE A 130 6.81 3.27 10.69
N ILE A 131 7.57 2.99 11.74
CA ILE A 131 9.01 2.85 11.69
C ILE A 131 9.36 1.47 12.22
N ASN A 132 10.16 0.73 11.47
CA ASN A 132 10.73 -0.54 11.90
C ASN A 132 12.25 -0.48 11.72
N ASN A 133 12.97 -0.49 12.83
CA ASN A 133 14.42 -0.45 12.83
C ASN A 133 14.99 -1.83 12.48
N SER A 134 16.25 -1.86 12.06
CA SER A 134 16.93 -3.09 11.65
C SER A 134 17.11 -4.11 12.80
N ASP A 135 17.05 -3.66 14.05
CA ASP A 135 17.10 -4.52 15.23
C ASP A 135 15.74 -5.14 15.58
N GLY A 136 14.68 -4.81 14.83
CA GLY A 136 13.31 -5.27 15.07
C GLY A 136 12.52 -4.42 16.07
N SER A 137 13.10 -3.37 16.64
CA SER A 137 12.37 -2.33 17.39
C SER A 137 11.62 -1.39 16.45
N GLY A 138 10.67 -0.61 16.98
CA GLY A 138 9.97 0.34 16.14
C GLY A 138 8.86 1.10 16.82
N GLU A 139 8.13 1.86 16.01
CA GLU A 139 6.96 2.59 16.44
C GLU A 139 5.89 2.62 15.34
N ILE A 140 4.64 2.75 15.78
CA ILE A 140 3.49 3.00 14.93
C ILE A 140 2.68 4.15 15.55
N ASP A 141 2.30 5.11 14.72
CA ASP A 141 1.40 6.20 15.07
C ASP A 141 0.19 6.15 14.12
N GLU A 142 -1.02 6.27 14.65
CA GLU A 142 -2.27 6.35 13.90
C GLU A 142 -2.96 7.69 14.16
N TYR A 143 -3.46 8.29 13.08
CA TYR A 143 -4.07 9.60 13.06
C TYR A 143 -5.47 9.55 12.44
N ASP A 144 -6.43 10.20 13.10
CA ASP A 144 -7.72 10.60 12.51
C ASP A 144 -7.61 12.07 12.09
N GLY A 145 -7.64 12.32 10.78
CA GLY A 145 -7.18 13.56 10.19
C GLY A 145 -5.74 13.88 10.61
N SER A 146 -5.57 14.93 11.43
CA SER A 146 -4.28 15.33 12.01
C SER A 146 -4.14 14.99 13.50
N ALA A 147 -5.16 14.42 14.13
CA ALA A 147 -5.15 14.10 15.55
C ALA A 147 -4.59 12.69 15.77
N LEU A 148 -3.54 12.56 16.58
CA LEU A 148 -3.06 11.26 17.03
C LEU A 148 -4.17 10.57 17.82
N VAL A 149 -4.50 9.32 17.46
CA VAL A 149 -5.51 8.48 18.12
C VAL A 149 -4.91 7.23 18.74
N PHE A 150 -3.78 6.75 18.21
CA PHE A 150 -3.05 5.62 18.77
C PHE A 150 -1.55 5.76 18.53
N LYS A 151 -0.75 5.29 19.49
CA LYS A 151 0.69 5.13 19.37
C LYS A 151 1.10 3.81 20.01
N ALA A 152 2.04 3.10 19.40
CA ALA A 152 2.75 2.02 20.07
C ALA A 152 4.24 2.04 19.73
N VAL A 153 5.07 1.68 20.70
CA VAL A 153 6.52 1.56 20.57
C VAL A 153 6.91 0.19 21.10
N TRP A 154 7.79 -0.50 20.38
CA TRP A 154 8.25 -1.83 20.75
C TRP A 154 9.76 -1.96 20.66
N THR A 155 10.28 -2.89 21.46
CA THR A 155 11.69 -3.24 21.50
C THR A 155 11.97 -4.42 20.57
N SER A 156 13.25 -4.65 20.29
CA SER A 156 13.72 -5.82 19.54
C SER A 156 13.37 -7.16 20.19
N SER A 157 13.05 -7.16 21.48
CA SER A 157 12.61 -8.37 22.21
C SER A 157 11.13 -8.71 21.99
N GLY A 158 10.39 -7.85 21.28
CA GLY A 158 8.96 -8.03 21.02
C GLY A 158 8.05 -7.44 22.10
N SER A 159 8.58 -6.98 23.24
CA SER A 159 7.84 -6.24 24.26
C SER A 159 7.64 -4.77 23.89
N GLY A 160 6.63 -4.11 24.46
CA GLY A 160 6.36 -2.70 24.14
C GLY A 160 5.32 -2.01 25.01
N THR A 161 5.05 -0.75 24.65
CA THR A 161 4.05 0.12 25.30
C THR A 161 3.17 0.77 24.24
N TRP A 162 1.88 0.87 24.54
CA TRP A 162 0.90 1.54 23.69
C TRP A 162 0.19 2.65 24.45
N TRP A 163 -0.38 3.58 23.69
CA TRP A 163 -1.17 4.71 24.15
C TRP A 163 -2.36 4.91 23.22
N SER A 164 -3.52 5.21 23.80
CA SER A 164 -4.70 5.66 23.05
C SER A 164 -4.96 7.12 23.36
N TYR A 165 -5.52 7.83 22.39
CA TYR A 165 -5.80 9.26 22.48
C TYR A 165 -7.22 9.53 22.00
N ASN A 166 -7.86 10.55 22.58
CA ASN A 166 -9.10 11.13 22.07
C ASN A 166 -8.82 12.60 21.80
N ASN A 167 -8.88 13.02 20.53
CA ASN A 167 -8.55 14.38 20.09
C ASN A 167 -7.20 14.88 20.65
N GLY A 168 -6.15 14.05 20.57
CA GLY A 168 -4.80 14.37 21.05
C GLY A 168 -4.60 14.31 22.56
N THR A 169 -5.65 14.05 23.35
CA THR A 169 -5.52 13.82 24.80
C THR A 169 -5.37 12.33 25.07
N GLN A 170 -4.32 11.92 25.78
CA GLN A 170 -4.12 10.52 26.13
C GLN A 170 -5.27 10.01 27.03
N THR A 171 -5.91 8.92 26.63
CA THR A 171 -7.03 8.27 27.34
C THR A 171 -6.70 6.89 27.87
N GLY A 172 -5.62 6.28 27.40
CA GLY A 172 -5.24 4.93 27.78
C GLY A 172 -3.76 4.67 27.57
N THR A 173 -3.24 3.69 28.30
CA THR A 173 -1.88 3.17 28.12
C THR A 173 -1.82 1.73 28.61
N GLY A 174 -0.91 0.95 28.04
CA GLY A 174 -0.64 -0.41 28.48
C GLY A 174 0.68 -0.93 27.93
N THR A 175 1.09 -2.10 28.42
CA THR A 175 2.34 -2.76 28.03
C THR A 175 2.08 -4.20 27.61
N TRP A 176 2.96 -4.76 26.79
CA TRP A 176 2.96 -6.18 26.46
C TRP A 176 4.39 -6.74 26.47
N THR A 177 4.49 -8.06 26.54
CA THR A 177 5.74 -8.84 26.58
C THR A 177 5.67 -10.00 25.63
#